data_AF-A0A2G6GZA5-F1
#
_entry.id   AF-A0A2G6GZA5-F1
#
_cell.length_a   1.000
_cell.length_b   1.000
_cell.length_c   1.000
_cell.angle_alpha   90.00
_cell.angle_beta   90.00
_cell.angle_gamma   90.00
#
_symmetry.space_group_name_H-M   'P 1'
#
loop_
_entity.id
_entity.type
_entity.pdbx_description
1 polymer ?
#
loop_
_entity_poly.entity_id
_entity_poly.type
_entity_poly.pdbx_seq_one_letter_code
_entity_poly.pdbx_strand_id
1 'polypeptide(L)'
;MSKKMAVAVLVMMIAGGALFGSGNTEAQTEDVTIKVAYPIAVDAPVSEILNGFAAQFESEHPGVTVETVYAGGYKDVKTMVQTTIDGGGDAPALAVMLATDLFDLANAQYIEPMTDYIKEQGAGYESRFIQAFMDNSYYNDETWSLPFQRSAVILYYNASLLKEAGITPPSNLDDLAAAVEALTVRDGENVTRWGIEWPSGWPYWLFQPLAMAEGQNIVGAGDAEVFFDDPAVIKAIDYYNSLSHTYGAMPKG
;
A
#
# COMPACT_ATOMS: atom_id res chain seq x y z
N MET A 1 6.62 -2.63 31.07
CA MET A 1 6.07 -4.00 31.23
C MET A 1 5.24 -4.26 29.98
N SER A 2 5.85 -4.83 28.93
CA SER A 2 5.20 -4.96 27.61
C SER A 2 4.07 -5.97 27.69
N LYS A 3 2.82 -5.50 27.57
CA LYS A 3 1.69 -6.39 27.31
C LYS A 3 1.69 -6.69 25.81
N LYS A 4 2.52 -7.65 25.40
CA LYS A 4 2.38 -8.28 24.09
C LYS A 4 1.10 -9.09 24.16
N MET A 5 0.08 -8.70 23.40
CA MET A 5 -1.18 -9.43 23.31
C MET A 5 -1.09 -10.31 22.07
N ALA A 6 -0.56 -11.51 22.23
CA ALA A 6 -0.65 -12.55 21.22
C ALA A 6 -2.07 -13.13 21.30
N VAL A 7 -2.91 -12.83 20.32
CA VAL A 7 -4.16 -13.58 20.10
C VAL A 7 -3.81 -14.71 19.14
N ALA A 8 -3.36 -15.83 19.72
CA ALA A 8 -3.17 -17.06 18.99
C ALA A 8 -4.53 -17.73 18.77
N VAL A 9 -5.11 -17.60 17.57
CA VAL A 9 -6.20 -18.48 17.15
C VAL A 9 -5.57 -19.73 16.54
N LEU A 10 -5.29 -20.71 17.39
CA LEU A 10 -4.83 -22.02 16.98
C LEU A 10 -6.03 -22.82 16.44
N VAL A 11 -6.32 -22.73 15.14
CA VAL A 11 -7.27 -23.64 14.49
C VAL A 11 -6.57 -24.98 14.27
N MET A 12 -6.64 -25.86 15.26
CA MET A 12 -6.20 -27.24 15.13
C MET A 12 -7.03 -27.92 14.03
N MET A 13 -6.45 -28.17 12.85
CA MET A 13 -7.02 -29.07 11.86
C MET A 13 -7.04 -30.48 12.44
N ILE A 14 -8.20 -30.91 12.95
CA ILE A 14 -8.42 -32.30 13.33
C ILE A 14 -8.55 -33.12 12.04
N ALA A 15 -7.42 -33.62 11.56
CA ALA A 15 -7.38 -34.70 10.58
C ALA A 15 -8.01 -35.95 11.21
N GLY A 16 -9.16 -36.36 10.67
CA GLY A 16 -9.92 -37.51 11.15
C GLY A 16 -9.09 -38.80 11.13
N GLY A 17 -8.76 -39.30 12.32
CA GLY A 17 -8.27 -40.64 12.58
C GLY A 17 -9.05 -41.24 13.75
N ALA A 18 -10.02 -42.10 13.45
CA ALA A 18 -10.75 -42.85 14.46
C ALA A 18 -9.82 -43.82 15.19
N LEU A 19 -9.82 -43.81 16.53
CA LEU A 19 -9.68 -44.98 17.42
C LEU A 19 -9.85 -44.58 18.90
N PHE A 20 -11.02 -44.94 19.44
CA PHE A 20 -11.42 -45.17 20.84
C PHE A 20 -10.61 -44.57 22.01
N GLY A 21 -11.28 -43.69 22.78
CA GLY A 21 -10.93 -43.34 24.15
C GLY A 21 -11.99 -42.44 24.77
N SER A 22 -12.90 -43.02 25.56
CA SER A 22 -14.05 -42.36 26.18
C SER A 22 -13.61 -41.30 27.21
N GLY A 23 -13.82 -40.04 26.87
CA GLY A 23 -13.68 -38.89 27.74
C GLY A 23 -14.26 -37.67 27.05
N ASN A 24 -15.58 -37.49 27.15
CA ASN A 24 -16.30 -36.37 26.54
C ASN A 24 -16.00 -35.10 27.33
N THR A 25 -14.82 -34.51 27.11
CA THR A 25 -14.62 -33.08 27.29
C THR A 25 -14.99 -32.48 25.94
N GLU A 26 -16.26 -32.10 25.77
CA GLU A 26 -16.60 -31.13 24.75
C GLU A 26 -15.72 -29.91 25.03
N ALA A 27 -14.71 -29.72 24.20
CA ALA A 27 -14.01 -28.45 24.13
C ALA A 27 -15.09 -27.44 23.75
N GLN A 28 -15.51 -26.60 24.70
CA GLN A 28 -16.24 -25.40 24.38
C GLN A 28 -15.33 -24.59 23.47
N THR A 29 -15.59 -24.67 22.18
CA THR A 29 -15.14 -23.65 21.23
C THR A 29 -15.87 -22.38 21.64
N GLU A 30 -15.23 -21.54 22.45
CA GLU A 30 -15.70 -20.18 22.68
C GLU A 30 -15.82 -19.50 21.33
N ASP A 31 -16.95 -18.83 21.09
CA ASP A 31 -17.13 -18.04 19.87
C ASP A 31 -16.03 -16.98 19.80
N VAL A 32 -15.27 -16.95 18.71
CA VAL A 32 -14.15 -16.02 18.49
C VAL A 32 -14.58 -14.93 17.52
N THR A 33 -14.41 -13.66 17.89
CA THR A 33 -14.59 -12.52 16.97
C THR A 33 -13.23 -11.99 16.53
N ILE A 34 -13.01 -11.93 15.21
CA ILE A 34 -11.82 -11.38 14.57
C ILE A 34 -12.19 -10.04 13.95
N LYS A 35 -11.54 -8.96 14.39
CA LYS A 35 -11.71 -7.63 13.80
C LYS A 35 -10.71 -7.36 12.70
N VAL A 36 -11.18 -6.92 11.53
CA VAL A 36 -10.37 -6.56 10.37
C VAL A 36 -10.63 -5.11 9.99
N ALA A 37 -9.68 -4.22 10.30
CA ALA A 37 -9.81 -2.80 9.99
C ALA A 37 -9.37 -2.48 8.56
N TYR A 38 -10.09 -1.59 7.88
CA TYR A 38 -9.74 -1.18 6.52
C TYR A 38 -10.11 0.28 6.24
N PRO A 39 -9.38 0.95 5.33
CA PRO A 39 -9.72 2.27 4.83
C PRO A 39 -10.59 2.17 3.58
N ILE A 40 -11.35 3.22 3.29
CA ILE A 40 -11.91 3.46 1.95
C ILE A 40 -11.20 4.68 1.39
N ALA A 41 -10.16 4.42 0.60
CA ALA A 41 -9.34 5.44 -0.04
C ALA A 41 -9.23 5.25 -1.57
N VAL A 42 -10.04 4.33 -2.14
CA VAL A 42 -10.01 3.95 -3.56
C VAL A 42 -11.42 3.67 -4.07
N ASP A 43 -11.65 3.83 -5.38
CA ASP A 43 -12.95 3.62 -6.05
C ASP A 43 -13.40 2.15 -6.13
N ALA A 44 -12.57 1.20 -5.68
CA ALA A 44 -12.93 -0.21 -5.63
C ALA A 44 -13.95 -0.50 -4.52
N PRO A 45 -14.86 -1.47 -4.67
CA PRO A 45 -15.82 -1.86 -3.64
C PRO A 45 -15.15 -2.70 -2.54
N VAL A 46 -14.10 -2.15 -1.90
CA VAL A 46 -13.28 -2.82 -0.89
C VAL A 46 -14.14 -3.39 0.24
N SER A 47 -15.19 -2.67 0.63
CA SER A 47 -16.15 -3.13 1.63
C SER A 47 -16.86 -4.41 1.20
N GLU A 48 -17.37 -4.47 -0.04
CA GLU A 48 -18.06 -5.66 -0.56
C GLU A 48 -17.11 -6.85 -0.67
N ILE A 49 -15.87 -6.61 -1.12
CA ILE A 49 -14.84 -7.66 -1.25
C ILE A 49 -14.48 -8.23 0.13
N LEU A 50 -14.20 -7.39 1.12
CA LEU A 50 -13.85 -7.84 2.47
C LEU A 50 -15.02 -8.54 3.15
N ASN A 51 -16.25 -8.04 2.99
CA ASN A 51 -17.44 -8.72 3.49
C ASN A 51 -17.64 -10.09 2.82
N GLY A 52 -17.32 -10.22 1.53
CA GLY A 52 -17.33 -11.49 0.82
C GLY A 52 -16.31 -12.48 1.38
N PHE A 53 -15.07 -12.04 1.64
CA PHE A 53 -14.04 -12.86 2.28
C PHE A 53 -14.41 -13.26 3.71
N ALA A 54 -14.96 -12.32 4.49
CA ALA A 54 -15.46 -12.58 5.84
C ALA A 54 -16.54 -13.67 5.82
N ALA A 55 -17.57 -13.52 5.00
CA ALA A 55 -18.67 -14.49 4.90
C ALA A 55 -18.17 -15.88 4.45
N GLN A 56 -17.24 -15.94 3.50
CA GLN A 56 -16.63 -17.21 3.10
C GLN A 56 -15.89 -17.85 4.28
N PHE A 57 -15.04 -17.09 4.97
CA PHE A 57 -14.24 -17.59 6.09
C PHE A 57 -15.13 -18.09 7.24
N GLU A 58 -16.16 -17.33 7.64
CA GLU A 58 -17.13 -17.74 8.66
C GLU A 58 -17.85 -19.05 8.29
N SER A 59 -18.18 -19.24 7.00
CA SER A 59 -18.81 -20.49 6.52
C SER A 59 -17.89 -21.71 6.62
N GLU A 60 -16.58 -21.51 6.48
CA GLU A 60 -15.55 -22.55 6.56
C GLU A 60 -15.12 -22.81 8.01
N HIS A 61 -15.39 -21.87 8.92
CA HIS A 61 -14.95 -21.89 10.32
C HIS A 61 -16.11 -21.61 11.30
N PRO A 62 -16.96 -22.63 11.61
CA PRO A 62 -18.03 -22.48 12.59
C PRO A 62 -17.52 -22.02 13.95
N GLY A 63 -18.22 -21.06 14.58
CA GLY A 63 -17.80 -20.45 15.86
C GLY A 63 -16.84 -19.27 15.71
N VAL A 64 -16.48 -18.87 14.48
CA VAL A 64 -15.73 -17.64 14.23
C VAL A 64 -16.65 -16.59 13.59
N THR A 65 -16.55 -15.36 14.07
CA THR A 65 -17.17 -14.16 13.48
C THR A 65 -16.08 -13.22 13.00
N VAL A 66 -16.19 -12.65 11.81
CA VAL A 66 -15.26 -11.68 11.25
C VAL A 66 -15.96 -10.32 11.14
N GLU A 67 -15.55 -9.38 12.00
CA GLU A 67 -16.05 -8.01 12.01
C GLU A 67 -15.14 -7.12 11.14
N THR A 68 -15.63 -6.67 9.98
CA THR A 68 -14.90 -5.68 9.18
C THR A 68 -15.14 -4.26 9.72
N VAL A 69 -14.09 -3.54 10.08
CA VAL A 69 -14.16 -2.21 10.69
C VAL A 69 -13.68 -1.16 9.70
N TYR A 70 -14.60 -0.34 9.20
CA TYR A 70 -14.23 0.82 8.39
C TYR A 70 -13.64 1.93 9.27
N ALA A 71 -12.48 2.47 8.89
CA ALA A 71 -11.85 3.59 9.58
C ALA A 71 -11.24 4.60 8.59
N GLY A 72 -12.09 5.40 7.94
CA GLY A 72 -11.66 6.57 7.17
C GLY A 72 -10.62 6.26 6.08
N GLY A 73 -9.59 7.09 6.01
CA GLY A 73 -8.41 6.87 5.17
C GLY A 73 -7.29 6.10 5.89
N TYR A 74 -6.21 5.79 5.19
CA TYR A 74 -5.08 5.01 5.74
C TYR A 74 -4.52 5.57 7.06
N LYS A 75 -4.38 6.90 7.15
CA LYS A 75 -3.90 7.57 8.37
C LYS A 75 -4.86 7.39 9.54
N ASP A 76 -6.16 7.35 9.28
CA ASP A 76 -7.19 7.15 10.31
C ASP A 76 -7.13 5.72 10.84
N VAL A 77 -6.96 4.72 9.96
CA VAL A 77 -6.71 3.33 10.37
C VAL A 77 -5.48 3.22 11.28
N LYS A 78 -4.34 3.79 10.86
CA LYS A 78 -3.10 3.79 11.66
C LYS A 78 -3.33 4.42 13.04
N THR A 79 -3.96 5.60 13.06
CA THR A 79 -4.25 6.34 14.30
C THR A 79 -5.19 5.54 15.21
N MET A 80 -6.25 4.95 14.65
CA MET A 80 -7.20 4.13 15.41
C MET A 80 -6.52 2.90 16.04
N VAL A 81 -5.66 2.21 15.30
CA VAL A 81 -4.93 1.05 15.84
C VAL A 81 -4.00 1.47 16.98
N GLN A 82 -3.17 2.50 16.77
CA GLN A 82 -2.22 2.97 17.79
C GLN A 82 -2.94 3.43 19.06
N THR A 83 -3.98 4.26 18.91
CA THR A 83 -4.73 4.80 20.06
C THR A 83 -5.52 3.72 20.82
N THR A 84 -6.05 2.72 20.11
CA THR A 84 -6.69 1.56 20.75
C THR A 84 -5.69 0.76 21.58
N ILE A 85 -4.51 0.47 21.03
CA ILE A 85 -3.45 -0.27 21.73
C ILE A 85 -2.95 0.52 22.95
N ASP A 86 -2.64 1.80 22.79
CA ASP A 86 -2.11 2.65 23.87
C ASP A 86 -3.13 2.85 24.99
N GLY A 87 -4.42 2.91 24.64
CA GLY A 87 -5.53 2.96 25.59
C GLY A 87 -5.81 1.64 26.31
N GLY A 88 -5.14 0.55 25.93
CA GLY A 88 -5.39 -0.80 26.46
C GLY A 88 -6.70 -1.42 25.99
N GLY A 89 -7.22 -0.96 24.85
CA GLY A 89 -8.42 -1.48 24.21
C GLY A 89 -8.15 -2.72 23.35
N ASP A 90 -9.22 -3.23 22.76
CA ASP A 90 -9.20 -4.40 21.87
C ASP A 90 -8.99 -3.95 20.42
N ALA A 91 -7.71 -3.92 20.00
CA ALA A 91 -7.28 -3.53 18.66
C ALA A 91 -7.67 -4.59 17.62
N PRO A 92 -7.86 -4.21 16.35
CA PRO A 92 -8.15 -5.18 15.30
C PRO A 92 -7.00 -6.18 15.14
N ALA A 93 -7.33 -7.45 14.88
CA ALA A 93 -6.35 -8.50 14.64
C ALA A 93 -5.61 -8.31 13.31
N LEU A 94 -6.30 -7.73 12.31
CA LEU A 94 -5.72 -7.38 11.01
C LEU A 94 -6.13 -5.95 10.63
N ALA A 95 -5.23 -5.23 9.98
CA ALA A 95 -5.53 -3.89 9.46
C ALA A 95 -4.88 -3.67 8.09
N VAL A 96 -5.64 -3.11 7.15
CA VAL A 96 -5.11 -2.65 5.86
C VAL A 96 -4.52 -1.26 6.05
N MET A 97 -3.19 -1.13 5.87
CA MET A 97 -2.44 0.12 6.03
C MET A 97 -1.52 0.40 4.84
N LEU A 98 -0.88 1.57 4.81
CA LEU A 98 0.17 1.86 3.81
C LEU A 98 1.40 1.01 4.09
N ALA A 99 2.04 0.51 3.04
CA ALA A 99 3.29 -0.24 3.16
C ALA A 99 4.41 0.61 3.83
N THR A 100 4.37 1.93 3.67
CA THR A 100 5.32 2.87 4.29
C THR A 100 5.19 2.96 5.80
N ASP A 101 4.05 2.56 6.38
CA ASP A 101 3.85 2.60 7.84
C ASP A 101 4.46 1.40 8.56
N LEU A 102 4.90 0.37 7.82
CA LEU A 102 5.41 -0.89 8.36
C LEU A 102 6.53 -0.68 9.38
N PHE A 103 7.56 0.08 9.00
CA PHE A 103 8.75 0.28 9.83
C PHE A 103 8.43 1.05 11.11
N ASP A 104 7.60 2.09 11.03
CA ASP A 104 7.14 2.85 12.20
C ASP A 104 6.42 1.93 13.20
N LEU A 105 5.49 1.12 12.69
CA LEU A 105 4.67 0.24 13.52
C LEU A 105 5.47 -0.90 14.13
N ALA A 106 6.39 -1.50 13.36
CA ALA A 106 7.29 -2.55 13.83
C ALA A 106 8.25 -2.01 14.91
N ASN A 107 8.90 -0.87 14.65
CA ASN A 107 9.86 -0.26 15.59
C ASN A 107 9.18 0.21 16.89
N ALA A 108 7.95 0.73 16.80
CA ALA A 108 7.16 1.11 17.96
C ALA A 108 6.42 -0.07 18.63
N GLN A 109 6.58 -1.29 18.10
CA GLN A 109 6.00 -2.53 18.65
C GLN A 109 4.47 -2.54 18.69
N TYR A 110 3.81 -1.88 17.74
CA TYR A 110 2.35 -1.92 17.57
C TYR A 110 1.86 -3.16 16.82
N ILE A 111 2.73 -3.82 16.05
CA ILE A 111 2.44 -5.02 15.27
C ILE A 111 3.49 -6.10 15.55
N GLU A 112 3.20 -7.33 15.13
CA GLU A 112 4.11 -8.47 15.22
C GLU A 112 4.38 -9.08 13.83
N PRO A 113 5.51 -9.77 13.63
CA PRO A 113 5.79 -10.40 12.34
C PRO A 113 4.80 -11.52 12.04
N MET A 114 4.44 -11.66 10.77
CA MET A 114 3.55 -12.69 10.24
C MET A 114 4.27 -14.00 9.86
N THR A 115 5.60 -14.03 9.94
CA THR A 115 6.45 -15.11 9.42
C THR A 115 6.02 -16.51 9.86
N ASP A 116 5.75 -16.70 11.15
CA ASP A 116 5.40 -18.02 11.65
C ASP A 116 4.01 -18.47 11.19
N TYR A 117 3.04 -17.54 11.13
CA TYR A 117 1.72 -17.81 10.54
C TYR A 117 1.82 -18.18 9.05
N ILE A 118 2.71 -17.53 8.31
CA ILE A 118 2.94 -17.82 6.88
C ILE A 118 3.57 -19.21 6.71
N LYS A 119 4.53 -19.58 7.55
CA LYS A 119 5.16 -20.92 7.51
C LYS A 119 4.12 -22.03 7.72
N GLU A 120 3.14 -21.81 8.59
CA GLU A 120 2.06 -22.78 8.85
C GLU A 120 1.17 -23.02 7.62
N GLN A 121 1.06 -22.05 6.70
CA GLN A 121 0.32 -22.22 5.44
C GLN A 121 1.05 -23.12 4.43
N GLY A 122 2.28 -23.53 4.72
CA GLY A 122 3.08 -24.42 3.89
C GLY A 122 4.16 -23.70 3.07
N ALA A 123 5.13 -24.50 2.62
CA ALA A 123 6.24 -23.99 1.83
C ALA A 123 5.75 -23.32 0.54
N GLY A 124 6.26 -22.13 0.25
CA GLY A 124 5.94 -21.39 -0.97
C GLY A 124 4.66 -20.55 -0.90
N TYR A 125 4.04 -20.36 0.27
CA TYR A 125 2.87 -19.48 0.40
C TYR A 125 3.11 -18.09 -0.21
N GLU A 126 4.27 -17.48 0.06
CA GLU A 126 4.63 -16.15 -0.46
C GLU A 126 4.80 -16.13 -1.99
N SER A 127 5.07 -17.27 -2.64
CA SER A 127 5.18 -17.35 -4.11
C SER A 127 3.86 -17.10 -4.84
N ARG A 128 2.75 -17.03 -4.10
CA ARG A 128 1.43 -16.62 -4.61
C ARG A 128 1.35 -15.12 -4.89
N PHE A 129 2.29 -14.33 -4.37
CA PHE A 129 2.36 -12.89 -4.55
C PHE A 129 3.39 -12.52 -5.62
N ILE A 130 3.17 -11.37 -6.27
CA ILE A 130 4.19 -10.79 -7.14
C ILE A 130 5.37 -10.37 -6.26
N GLN A 131 6.57 -10.90 -6.54
CA GLN A 131 7.74 -10.70 -5.70
C GLN A 131 8.03 -9.22 -5.40
N ALA A 132 7.97 -8.37 -6.43
CA ALA A 132 8.19 -6.92 -6.28
C ALA A 132 7.21 -6.25 -5.30
N PHE A 133 6.03 -6.84 -5.07
CA PHE A 133 5.08 -6.31 -4.08
C PHE A 133 5.39 -6.76 -2.67
N MET A 134 6.05 -7.92 -2.51
CA MET A 134 6.52 -8.43 -1.22
C MET A 134 7.75 -7.68 -0.71
N ASP A 135 8.50 -6.98 -1.57
CA ASP A 135 9.73 -6.29 -1.16
C ASP A 135 9.50 -5.23 -0.05
N ASN A 136 8.28 -4.66 0.06
CA ASN A 136 7.90 -3.77 1.16
C ASN A 136 7.24 -4.46 2.35
N SER A 137 7.30 -5.79 2.41
CA SER A 137 6.73 -6.60 3.48
C SER A 137 7.78 -7.20 4.41
N TYR A 138 9.06 -7.15 4.03
CA TYR A 138 10.16 -7.71 4.79
C TYR A 138 10.88 -6.64 5.62
N TYR A 139 11.24 -7.00 6.86
CA TYR A 139 12.10 -6.20 7.72
C TYR A 139 12.81 -7.10 8.74
N ASN A 140 14.13 -6.94 8.87
CA ASN A 140 14.98 -7.76 9.75
C ASN A 140 14.77 -9.29 9.56
N ASP A 141 14.81 -9.76 8.31
CA ASP A 141 14.64 -11.16 7.90
C ASP A 141 13.29 -11.80 8.26
N GLU A 142 12.30 -10.98 8.64
CA GLU A 142 10.94 -11.41 8.98
C GLU A 142 9.94 -10.80 7.99
N THR A 143 8.83 -11.49 7.75
CA THR A 143 7.69 -10.98 6.97
C THR A 143 6.71 -10.30 7.92
N TRP A 144 6.49 -9.00 7.77
CA TRP A 144 5.67 -8.19 8.69
C TRP A 144 4.30 -7.80 8.12
N SER A 145 4.08 -8.00 6.82
CA SER A 145 2.80 -7.72 6.17
C SER A 145 2.61 -8.60 4.94
N LEU A 146 1.40 -8.62 4.39
CA LEU A 146 1.12 -9.22 3.08
C LEU A 146 0.48 -8.17 2.15
N PRO A 147 0.83 -8.15 0.85
CA PRO A 147 0.20 -7.25 -0.11
C PRO A 147 -1.30 -7.56 -0.28
N PHE A 148 -2.16 -6.61 0.06
CA PHE A 148 -3.61 -6.71 -0.20
C PHE A 148 -4.00 -6.02 -1.51
N GLN A 149 -3.58 -4.77 -1.68
CA GLN A 149 -3.71 -3.99 -2.91
C GLN A 149 -2.46 -3.15 -3.14
N ARG A 150 -2.12 -2.89 -4.40
CA ARG A 150 -0.95 -2.11 -4.82
C ARG A 150 -1.34 -1.13 -5.93
N SER A 151 -0.70 0.04 -5.90
CA SER A 151 -0.84 1.07 -6.93
C SER A 151 0.52 1.32 -7.57
N ALA A 152 0.51 1.67 -8.86
CA ALA A 152 1.69 2.12 -9.59
C ALA A 152 1.44 3.54 -10.10
N VAL A 153 2.48 4.38 -10.07
CA VAL A 153 2.43 5.69 -10.75
C VAL A 153 2.47 5.43 -12.26
N ILE A 154 1.46 5.93 -12.97
CA ILE A 154 1.37 5.84 -14.43
C ILE A 154 0.97 7.19 -15.01
N LEU A 155 1.46 7.47 -16.22
CA LEU A 155 1.08 8.65 -16.99
C LEU A 155 -0.18 8.35 -17.81
N TYR A 156 -1.26 9.06 -17.50
CA TYR A 156 -2.43 9.13 -18.37
C TYR A 156 -2.28 10.29 -19.36
N TYR A 157 -2.68 10.07 -20.61
CA TYR A 157 -2.64 11.10 -21.64
C TYR A 157 -3.94 11.13 -22.45
N ASN A 158 -4.27 12.30 -23.01
CA ASN A 158 -5.39 12.44 -23.93
C ASN A 158 -4.94 12.14 -25.37
N ALA A 159 -5.27 10.94 -25.85
CA ALA A 159 -4.88 10.47 -27.18
C ALA A 159 -5.38 11.36 -28.34
N SER A 160 -6.57 11.94 -28.19
CA SER A 160 -7.14 12.84 -29.21
C SER A 160 -6.33 14.14 -29.34
N LEU A 161 -5.90 14.71 -28.21
CA LEU A 161 -5.08 15.92 -28.21
C LEU A 161 -3.69 15.68 -28.78
N LEU A 162 -3.06 14.55 -28.46
CA LEU A 162 -1.79 14.17 -29.09
C LEU A 162 -1.93 14.03 -30.61
N LYS A 163 -2.99 13.37 -31.07
CA LYS A 163 -3.28 13.20 -32.50
C LYS A 163 -3.52 14.53 -33.20
N GLU A 164 -4.29 15.44 -32.60
CA GLU A 164 -4.54 16.78 -33.14
C GLU A 164 -3.25 17.58 -33.31
N ALA A 165 -2.33 17.46 -32.35
CA ALA A 165 -1.02 18.10 -32.39
C ALA A 165 0.01 17.38 -33.29
N GLY A 166 -0.32 16.19 -33.82
CA GLY A 166 0.62 15.37 -34.60
C GLY A 166 1.76 14.76 -33.77
N ILE A 167 1.54 14.55 -32.47
CA ILE A 167 2.53 14.07 -31.50
C ILE A 167 2.26 12.60 -31.18
N THR A 168 3.31 11.79 -31.11
CA THR A 168 3.22 10.40 -30.62
C THR A 168 3.25 10.37 -29.09
N PRO A 169 2.65 9.36 -28.43
CA PRO A 169 2.77 9.20 -26.98
C PRO A 169 4.24 9.26 -26.53
N PRO A 170 4.57 10.07 -25.50
CA PRO A 170 5.95 10.26 -25.08
C PRO A 170 6.53 8.97 -24.50
N SER A 171 7.79 8.69 -24.83
CA SER A 171 8.48 7.46 -24.41
C SER A 171 9.56 7.71 -23.35
N ASN A 172 9.93 8.96 -23.15
CA ASN A 172 10.95 9.44 -22.22
C ASN A 172 10.62 10.87 -21.75
N LEU A 173 11.44 11.44 -20.86
CA LEU A 173 11.20 12.76 -20.29
C LEU A 173 11.37 13.90 -21.30
N ASP A 174 12.27 13.79 -22.27
CA ASP A 174 12.46 14.81 -23.32
C ASP A 174 11.24 14.85 -24.26
N ASP A 175 10.73 13.68 -24.66
CA ASP A 175 9.48 13.57 -25.44
C ASP A 175 8.30 14.16 -24.65
N LEU A 176 8.26 13.91 -23.33
CA LEU A 176 7.20 14.41 -22.46
C LEU A 176 7.27 15.94 -22.38
N ALA A 177 8.45 16.53 -22.17
CA ALA A 177 8.63 17.98 -22.18
C ALA A 177 8.10 18.63 -23.47
N ALA A 178 8.50 18.08 -24.63
CA ALA A 178 8.04 18.57 -25.93
C ALA A 178 6.51 18.43 -26.09
N ALA A 179 5.95 17.30 -25.66
CA ALA A 179 4.50 17.06 -25.74
C ALA A 179 3.71 18.03 -24.85
N VAL A 180 4.13 18.25 -23.60
CA VAL A 180 3.40 19.12 -22.66
C VAL A 180 3.51 20.58 -23.06
N GLU A 181 4.65 21.02 -23.61
CA GLU A 181 4.79 22.37 -24.15
C GLU A 181 3.85 22.58 -25.34
N ALA A 182 3.85 21.66 -26.31
CA ALA A 182 2.98 21.74 -27.48
C ALA A 182 1.47 21.63 -27.16
N LEU A 183 1.11 20.89 -26.11
CA LEU A 183 -0.28 20.77 -25.68
C LEU A 183 -0.76 21.93 -24.82
N THR A 184 0.13 22.79 -24.32
CA THR A 184 -0.23 23.97 -23.55
C THR A 184 -0.78 25.05 -24.48
N VAL A 185 -2.01 25.53 -24.21
CA VAL A 185 -2.68 26.54 -25.04
C VAL A 185 -2.84 27.84 -24.26
N ARG A 186 -2.53 28.95 -24.94
CA ARG A 186 -2.56 30.29 -24.38
C ARG A 186 -3.39 31.24 -25.24
N ASP A 187 -4.08 32.16 -24.58
CA ASP A 187 -4.71 33.34 -25.16
C ASP A 187 -4.13 34.59 -24.49
N GLY A 188 -3.13 35.20 -25.15
CA GLY A 188 -2.26 36.20 -24.54
C GLY A 188 -1.50 35.63 -23.34
N GLU A 189 -1.66 36.26 -22.18
CA GLU A 189 -1.05 35.80 -20.92
C GLU A 189 -1.85 34.67 -20.24
N ASN A 190 -3.10 34.44 -20.66
CA ASN A 190 -3.97 33.45 -20.03
C ASN A 190 -3.70 32.05 -20.58
N VAL A 191 -3.54 31.07 -19.69
CA VAL A 191 -3.50 29.66 -20.08
C VAL A 191 -4.91 29.10 -20.13
N THR A 192 -5.36 28.64 -21.29
CA THR A 192 -6.68 28.03 -21.49
C THR A 192 -6.64 26.51 -21.42
N ARG A 193 -5.45 25.91 -21.55
CA ARG A 193 -5.18 24.49 -21.33
C ARG A 193 -3.75 24.27 -20.85
N TRP A 194 -3.59 23.52 -19.77
CA TRP A 194 -2.29 23.02 -19.32
C TRP A 194 -1.93 21.75 -20.07
N GLY A 195 -0.66 21.60 -20.45
CA GLY A 195 -0.15 20.42 -21.13
C GLY A 195 0.04 19.21 -20.21
N ILE A 196 0.19 19.45 -18.90
CA ILE A 196 0.27 18.40 -17.89
C ILE A 196 -0.34 18.89 -16.58
N GLU A 197 -0.92 17.95 -15.83
CA GLU A 197 -1.27 18.12 -14.42
C GLU A 197 -0.40 17.15 -13.62
N TRP A 198 0.33 17.67 -12.63
CA TRP A 198 1.13 16.86 -11.73
C TRP A 198 0.64 17.09 -10.29
N PRO A 199 -0.03 16.10 -9.67
CA PRO A 199 -0.61 16.30 -8.35
C PRO A 199 0.46 16.57 -7.28
N SER A 200 0.18 17.51 -6.38
CA SER A 200 1.08 17.87 -5.27
C SER A 200 0.82 17.09 -3.97
N GLY A 201 -0.28 16.33 -3.89
CA GLY A 201 -0.72 15.66 -2.65
C GLY A 201 0.17 14.50 -2.19
N TRP A 202 1.05 13.99 -3.05
CA TRP A 202 1.92 12.84 -2.78
C TRP A 202 3.34 13.09 -3.33
N PRO A 203 4.03 14.12 -2.84
CA PRO A 203 5.21 14.67 -3.51
C PRO A 203 6.35 13.66 -3.61
N TYR A 204 6.62 12.92 -2.52
CA TYR A 204 7.61 11.83 -2.53
C TYR A 204 7.25 10.75 -3.57
N TRP A 205 6.02 10.24 -3.51
CA TRP A 205 5.58 9.10 -4.32
C TRP A 205 5.53 9.44 -5.82
N LEU A 206 5.06 10.64 -6.14
CA LEU A 206 4.97 11.08 -7.53
C LEU A 206 6.32 11.55 -8.08
N PHE A 207 7.24 12.05 -7.24
CA PHE A 207 8.59 12.42 -7.69
C PHE A 207 9.50 11.22 -7.94
N GLN A 208 9.39 10.16 -7.13
CA GLN A 208 10.29 9.00 -7.19
C GLN A 208 10.48 8.41 -8.61
N PRO A 209 9.43 8.23 -9.45
CA PRO A 209 9.60 7.76 -10.82
C PRO A 209 10.49 8.66 -11.70
N LEU A 210 10.52 9.97 -11.47
CA LEU A 210 11.38 10.89 -12.24
C LEU A 210 12.85 10.66 -11.93
N ALA A 211 13.19 10.53 -10.64
CA ALA A 211 14.54 10.20 -10.22
C ALA A 211 14.98 8.84 -10.81
N MET A 212 14.09 7.83 -10.71
CA MET A 212 14.38 6.50 -11.24
C MET A 212 14.57 6.48 -12.76
N ALA A 213 13.83 7.33 -13.49
CA ALA A 213 14.01 7.49 -14.94
C ALA A 213 15.38 8.09 -15.30
N GLU A 214 15.96 8.91 -14.41
CA GLU A 214 17.33 9.42 -14.52
C GLU A 214 18.39 8.44 -14.00
N GLY A 215 17.97 7.26 -13.54
CA GLY A 215 18.83 6.15 -13.16
C GLY A 215 19.14 6.06 -11.67
N GLN A 216 18.45 6.83 -10.81
CA GLN A 216 18.68 6.82 -9.37
C GLN A 216 17.39 6.82 -8.55
N ASN A 217 17.31 5.97 -7.51
CA ASN A 217 16.22 6.09 -6.54
C ASN A 217 16.56 7.17 -5.50
N ILE A 218 15.57 7.79 -4.88
CA ILE A 218 15.78 8.84 -3.88
C ILE A 218 16.14 8.29 -2.49
N VAL A 219 15.86 7.01 -2.26
CA VAL A 219 16.20 6.25 -1.05
C VAL A 219 16.95 4.98 -1.44
N GLY A 220 17.89 4.58 -0.58
CA GLY A 220 18.69 3.38 -0.74
C GLY A 220 18.13 2.15 -0.03
N ALA A 221 18.97 1.13 0.09
CA ALA A 221 18.60 -0.13 0.74
C ALA A 221 18.82 -0.10 2.26
N GLY A 222 19.65 0.83 2.75
CA GLY A 222 19.86 1.03 4.19
C GLY A 222 18.80 1.91 4.83
N ASP A 223 18.54 1.70 6.13
CA ASP A 223 17.50 2.38 6.93
C ASP A 223 17.55 3.92 6.91
N ALA A 224 18.72 4.50 6.62
CA ALA A 224 18.93 5.95 6.58
C ALA A 224 19.69 6.42 5.32
N GLU A 225 19.71 5.60 4.28
CA GLU A 225 20.41 5.92 3.03
C GLU A 225 19.49 6.73 2.10
N VAL A 226 19.93 7.95 1.75
CA VAL A 226 19.21 8.87 0.87
C VAL A 226 20.14 9.47 -0.17
N PHE A 227 19.58 9.84 -1.32
CA PHE A 227 20.35 10.30 -2.50
C PHE A 227 19.88 11.67 -3.01
N PHE A 228 19.41 12.55 -2.12
CA PHE A 228 18.81 13.83 -2.52
C PHE A 228 19.77 14.77 -3.26
N ASP A 229 21.08 14.64 -3.06
CA ASP A 229 22.12 15.43 -3.72
C ASP A 229 22.80 14.70 -4.89
N ASP A 230 22.31 13.52 -5.26
CA ASP A 230 22.80 12.78 -6.41
C ASP A 230 22.51 13.57 -7.71
N PRO A 231 23.48 13.69 -8.64
CA PRO A 231 23.28 14.41 -9.90
C PRO A 231 22.05 13.96 -10.70
N ALA A 232 21.68 12.68 -10.67
CA ALA A 232 20.48 12.18 -11.34
C ALA A 232 19.19 12.68 -10.65
N VAL A 233 19.19 12.73 -9.32
CA VAL A 233 18.06 13.26 -8.53
C VAL A 233 17.93 14.78 -8.72
N ILE A 234 19.06 15.50 -8.75
CA ILE A 234 19.10 16.94 -9.07
C ILE A 234 18.54 17.17 -10.47
N LYS A 235 18.95 16.37 -11.47
CA LYS A 235 18.40 16.47 -12.83
C LYS A 235 16.89 16.23 -12.88
N ALA A 236 16.40 15.24 -12.12
CA ALA A 236 14.97 14.95 -12.05
C ALA A 236 14.15 16.09 -11.42
N ILE A 237 14.66 16.75 -10.36
CA ILE A 237 13.96 17.90 -9.75
C ILE A 237 14.03 19.14 -10.66
N ASP A 238 15.14 19.34 -11.37
CA ASP A 238 15.26 20.40 -12.38
C ASP A 238 14.26 20.18 -13.53
N TYR A 239 14.11 18.95 -14.00
CA TYR A 239 13.06 18.58 -14.96
C TYR A 239 11.67 18.91 -14.41
N TYR A 240 11.34 18.47 -13.20
CA TYR A 240 10.04 18.76 -12.57
C TYR A 240 9.77 20.26 -12.48
N ASN A 241 10.75 21.05 -12.03
CA ASN A 241 10.65 22.50 -11.95
C ASN A 241 10.49 23.15 -13.34
N SER A 242 11.14 22.60 -14.37
CA SER A 242 11.06 23.12 -15.74
C SER A 242 9.65 23.03 -16.32
N LEU A 243 8.84 22.04 -15.93
CA LEU A 243 7.43 21.91 -16.34
C LEU A 243 6.63 23.18 -16.08
N SER A 244 6.86 23.85 -14.95
CA SER A 244 6.16 25.08 -14.60
C SER A 244 6.95 26.35 -14.95
N HIS A 245 8.25 26.37 -14.65
CA HIS A 245 9.05 27.59 -14.75
C HIS A 245 9.63 27.87 -16.14
N THR A 246 9.86 26.81 -16.92
CA THR A 246 10.46 26.92 -18.26
C THR A 246 9.40 26.71 -19.35
N TYR A 247 8.73 25.56 -19.35
CA TYR A 247 7.71 25.23 -20.35
C TYR A 247 6.37 25.92 -20.05
N GLY A 248 6.13 26.32 -18.80
CA GLY A 248 4.86 26.89 -18.38
C GLY A 248 3.69 25.97 -18.74
N ALA A 249 3.89 24.66 -18.61
CA ALA A 249 2.98 23.61 -19.05
C ALA A 249 2.06 23.10 -17.95
N MET A 250 2.28 23.53 -16.71
CA MET A 250 1.40 23.34 -15.56
C MET A 250 1.40 24.58 -14.65
N PRO A 251 0.43 24.75 -13.74
CA PRO A 251 0.42 25.86 -12.79
C PRO A 251 1.75 26.00 -12.03
N LYS A 252 2.08 27.23 -11.66
CA LYS A 252 3.12 27.49 -10.65
C LYS A 252 2.47 27.15 -9.31
N GLY A 253 2.86 26.00 -8.75
CA GLY A 253 2.40 25.55 -7.42
C GLY A 253 2.65 26.60 -6.34
#